data_AF-A0A645EAW1-F1
#
_entry.id   AF-A0A645EAW1-F1
#
_cell.length_a   1.000
_cell.length_b   1.000
_cell.length_c   1.000
_cell.angle_alpha   90.00
_cell.angle_beta   90.00
_cell.angle_gamma   90.00
#
_symmetry.space_group_name_H-M   'P 1'
#
loop_
_entity.id
_entity.type
_entity.pdbx_description
1 polymer ?
#
loop_
_entity_poly.entity_id
_entity_poly.type
_entity_poly.pdbx_seq_one_letter_code
_entity_poly.pdbx_strand_id
1 'polypeptide(L)'
;MSIMTLPTENKVGFTTRIPNRLSEFKSKLSNLNVDDEIVMFKLGSKLALRRCNRPIILLSMGVGIAAMRPIILNFIKNKSNIPYLVNVNVDSSNDFIFKDELDNLSDETYKNYWLNSRKVFYTELEQLTQIDNPIYYIVGSYEFIKETIQNLKSKNVNISDIVIDQKDEVLNQLFGA
;
A
#
# COMPACT_ATOMS: atom_id res chain seq x y z
N MET A 1 -5.99 10.18 2.26
CA MET A 1 -4.62 10.22 2.85
C MET A 1 -4.58 9.09 3.86
N SER A 2 -3.52 8.29 3.85
CA SER A 2 -3.42 7.12 4.73
C SER A 2 -2.60 7.46 5.97
N ILE A 3 -3.01 6.95 7.13
CA ILE A 3 -2.20 7.01 8.34
C ILE A 3 -1.04 6.04 8.17
N MET A 4 0.19 6.54 8.32
CA MET A 4 1.42 5.76 8.13
C MET A 4 2.04 5.25 9.43
N THR A 5 1.42 5.58 10.57
CA THR A 5 1.91 5.24 11.90
C THR A 5 1.11 4.11 12.54
N LEU A 6 1.77 3.34 13.41
CA LEU A 6 1.12 2.45 14.36
C LEU A 6 0.72 3.23 15.63
N PRO A 7 -0.31 2.78 16.37
CA PRO A 7 -0.67 3.37 17.67
C PRO A 7 0.51 3.43 18.65
N THR A 8 1.39 2.43 18.62
CA THR A 8 2.59 2.35 19.46
C THR A 8 3.65 3.42 19.17
N GLU A 9 3.56 4.13 18.05
CA GLU A 9 4.46 5.26 17.73
C GLU A 9 4.01 6.56 18.43
N ASN A 10 2.89 6.54 19.17
CA ASN A 10 2.36 7.65 19.97
C ASN A 10 2.20 8.97 19.18
N LYS A 11 1.97 8.86 17.87
CA LYS A 11 1.71 9.98 16.97
C LYS A 11 0.84 9.54 15.79
N VAL A 12 0.10 10.48 15.22
CA VAL A 12 -0.59 10.27 13.94
C VAL A 12 0.25 10.92 12.85
N GLY A 13 0.68 10.14 11.88
CA GLY A 13 1.38 10.63 10.71
C GLY A 13 0.68 10.24 9.43
N PHE A 14 0.78 11.08 8.40
CA PHE A 14 0.35 10.76 7.05
C PHE A 14 1.33 11.38 6.06
N THR A 15 1.46 10.77 4.90
CA THR A 15 2.32 11.29 3.83
C THR A 15 1.46 11.71 2.65
N THR A 16 1.90 12.72 1.93
CA THR A 16 1.21 13.12 0.72
C THR A 16 2.14 13.72 -0.32
N ARG A 17 1.77 13.51 -1.58
CA ARG A 17 2.43 14.16 -2.71
C ARG A 17 1.97 15.61 -2.80
N ILE A 18 2.92 16.52 -3.03
CA ILE A 18 2.69 17.93 -3.34
C ILE A 18 2.89 18.10 -4.86
N PRO A 19 1.81 18.12 -5.66
CA PRO A 19 1.91 18.33 -7.11
C PRO A 19 2.20 19.80 -7.45
N ASN A 20 2.73 20.06 -8.66
CA ASN A 20 3.00 21.42 -9.15
C ASN A 20 1.76 22.33 -9.14
N ARG A 21 0.57 21.77 -9.43
CA ARG A 21 -0.71 22.48 -9.33
C ARG A 21 -1.45 22.00 -8.08
N LEU A 22 -1.49 22.85 -7.06
CA LEU A 22 -2.13 22.53 -5.79
C LEU A 22 -3.63 22.81 -5.84
N SER A 23 -4.40 21.90 -5.24
CA SER A 23 -5.77 22.23 -4.81
C SER A 23 -5.72 23.15 -3.60
N GLU A 24 -6.83 23.82 -3.29
CA GLU A 24 -6.94 24.65 -2.08
C GLU A 24 -6.55 23.85 -0.82
N PHE A 25 -7.03 22.62 -0.71
CA PHE A 25 -6.67 21.71 0.37
C PHE A 25 -5.16 21.48 0.48
N LYS A 26 -4.49 21.18 -0.65
CA LYS A 26 -3.04 20.92 -0.66
C LYS A 26 -2.21 22.17 -0.45
N SER A 27 -2.69 23.32 -0.90
CA SER A 27 -2.06 24.62 -0.65
C SER A 27 -2.10 25.00 0.83
N LYS A 28 -3.24 24.80 1.50
CA LYS A 28 -3.34 25.00 2.96
C LYS A 28 -2.44 24.02 3.71
N LEU A 29 -2.48 22.75 3.34
CA LEU A 29 -1.69 21.69 3.99
C LEU A 29 -0.17 21.92 3.84
N SER A 30 0.30 22.42 2.69
CA SER A 30 1.74 22.68 2.46
C SER A 30 2.28 23.89 3.21
N ASN A 31 1.41 24.74 3.75
CA ASN A 31 1.77 25.96 4.47
C ASN A 31 1.67 25.80 6.00
N LEU A 32 1.31 24.61 6.49
CA LEU A 32 1.25 24.33 7.93
C LEU A 32 2.67 24.27 8.52
N ASN A 33 2.81 24.77 9.74
CA ASN A 33 4.02 24.76 10.54
C ASN A 33 3.86 23.84 11.76
N VAL A 34 4.96 23.63 12.47
CA VAL A 34 4.92 23.01 13.80
C VAL A 34 4.02 23.86 14.70
N ASP A 35 3.24 23.19 15.56
CA ASP A 35 2.23 23.77 16.45
C ASP A 35 0.92 24.26 15.79
N ASP A 36 0.80 24.19 14.46
CA ASP A 36 -0.50 24.41 13.81
C ASP A 36 -1.49 23.26 14.10
N GLU A 37 -2.76 23.61 14.27
CA GLU A 37 -3.82 22.65 14.55
C GLU A 37 -4.45 22.10 13.26
N ILE A 38 -4.76 20.80 13.27
CA ILE A 38 -5.54 20.15 12.22
C ILE A 38 -6.74 19.41 12.80
N VAL A 39 -7.84 19.42 12.07
CA VAL A 39 -9.02 18.62 12.40
C VAL A 39 -9.04 17.36 11.55
N MET A 40 -9.08 16.21 12.21
CA MET A 40 -9.21 14.90 11.56
C MET A 40 -10.58 14.30 11.87
N PHE A 41 -11.25 13.78 10.84
CA PHE A 41 -12.57 13.15 10.98
C PHE A 41 -12.71 11.97 10.03
N LYS A 42 -13.68 11.09 10.31
CA LYS A 42 -13.96 9.87 9.52
C LYS A 42 -12.73 8.96 9.38
N LEU A 43 -12.02 8.77 10.49
CA LEU A 43 -10.89 7.84 10.56
C LEU A 43 -11.40 6.41 10.35
N GLY A 44 -10.80 5.70 9.39
CA GLY A 44 -11.11 4.32 9.08
C GLY A 44 -10.16 3.78 8.03
N SER A 45 -9.97 2.46 8.01
CA SER A 45 -9.23 1.76 6.97
C SER A 45 -9.77 0.36 6.79
N LYS A 46 -9.74 -0.14 5.55
CA LYS A 46 -10.04 -1.53 5.20
C LYS A 46 -8.79 -2.41 5.10
N LEU A 47 -7.60 -1.88 5.36
CA LEU A 47 -6.31 -2.58 5.23
C LEU A 47 -5.90 -3.37 6.48
N ALA A 48 -6.86 -3.95 7.20
CA ALA A 48 -6.53 -4.79 8.34
C ALA A 48 -5.70 -6.02 7.89
N LEU A 49 -4.54 -6.23 8.52
CA LEU A 49 -3.64 -7.34 8.20
C LEU A 49 -4.31 -8.69 8.53
N ARG A 50 -4.69 -9.43 7.48
CA ARG A 50 -5.24 -10.79 7.57
C ARG A 50 -4.16 -11.80 7.96
N ARG A 51 -4.50 -12.71 8.87
CA ARG A 51 -3.61 -13.73 9.46
C ARG A 51 -4.18 -15.13 9.27
N CYS A 52 -4.12 -15.63 8.04
CA CYS A 52 -4.85 -16.82 7.60
C CYS A 52 -3.94 -17.97 7.15
N ASN A 53 -2.69 -18.04 7.63
CA ASN A 53 -1.66 -18.99 7.18
C ASN A 53 -1.39 -18.91 5.67
N ARG A 54 -1.44 -17.69 5.11
CA ARG A 54 -1.26 -17.42 3.67
C ARG A 54 -0.23 -16.30 3.47
N PRO A 55 0.56 -16.35 2.39
CA PRO A 55 1.46 -15.25 2.05
C PRO A 55 0.72 -13.92 1.83
N ILE A 56 1.38 -12.81 2.13
CA ILE A 56 0.83 -11.46 1.92
C ILE A 56 1.67 -10.72 0.88
N ILE A 57 1.02 -10.17 -0.13
CA ILE A 57 1.67 -9.37 -1.19
C ILE A 57 1.11 -7.95 -1.14
N LEU A 58 1.95 -6.97 -0.82
CA LEU A 58 1.60 -5.57 -0.78
C LEU A 58 2.04 -4.91 -2.09
N LEU A 59 1.09 -4.34 -2.83
CA LEU A 59 1.30 -3.68 -4.11
C LEU A 59 0.94 -2.20 -3.97
N SER A 60 1.93 -1.33 -4.09
CA SER A 60 1.71 0.11 -3.93
C SER A 60 2.33 0.96 -5.05
N MET A 61 1.70 2.10 -5.36
CA MET A 61 2.23 3.08 -6.31
C MET A 61 2.54 4.41 -5.61
N GLY A 62 3.76 4.92 -5.82
CA GLY A 62 4.29 6.16 -5.26
C GLY A 62 4.11 6.23 -3.74
N VAL A 63 3.63 7.38 -3.24
CA VAL A 63 3.34 7.59 -1.80
C VAL A 63 2.29 6.64 -1.20
N GLY A 64 1.66 5.77 -2.00
CA GLY A 64 0.79 4.70 -1.52
C GLY A 64 1.47 3.74 -0.53
N ILE A 65 2.80 3.63 -0.57
CA ILE A 65 3.60 2.88 0.42
C ILE A 65 3.34 3.35 1.86
N ALA A 66 2.92 4.60 2.07
CA ALA A 66 2.55 5.12 3.39
C ALA A 66 1.41 4.32 4.03
N ALA A 67 0.48 3.77 3.25
CA ALA A 67 -0.56 2.88 3.75
C ALA A 67 -0.04 1.47 4.10
N MET A 68 1.04 1.04 3.46
CA MET A 68 1.65 -0.28 3.65
C MET A 68 2.61 -0.31 4.85
N ARG A 69 3.30 0.82 5.14
CA ARG A 69 4.22 0.93 6.28
C ARG A 69 3.64 0.37 7.60
N PRO A 70 2.44 0.77 8.08
CA PRO A 70 1.91 0.22 9.33
C PRO A 70 1.57 -1.27 9.23
N ILE A 71 1.19 -1.78 8.05
CA ILE A 71 0.93 -3.21 7.82
C ILE A 71 2.23 -4.00 7.97
N ILE A 72 3.31 -3.52 7.35
CA ILE A 72 4.65 -4.10 7.43
C ILE A 72 5.13 -4.10 8.88
N LEU A 73 5.06 -2.97 9.57
CA LEU A 73 5.50 -2.89 10.97
C LEU A 73 4.69 -3.81 11.90
N ASN A 74 3.39 -3.99 11.64
CA ASN A 74 2.55 -4.93 12.37
C ASN A 74 2.97 -6.39 12.10
N PHE A 75 3.33 -6.73 10.85
CA PHE A 75 3.88 -8.04 10.51
C PHE A 75 5.23 -8.29 11.18
N ILE A 76 6.15 -7.32 11.14
CA ILE A 76 7.49 -7.46 11.76
C ILE A 76 7.38 -7.70 13.27
N LYS A 77 6.46 -7.00 13.95
CA LYS A 77 6.22 -7.21 15.39
C LYS A 77 5.63 -8.59 15.72
N ASN A 78 4.83 -9.14 14.80
CA ASN A 78 4.22 -10.45 14.98
C ASN A 78 4.00 -11.11 13.62
N LYS A 79 4.76 -12.17 13.35
CA LYS A 79 4.69 -12.93 12.09
C LYS A 79 3.68 -14.07 12.10
N SER A 80 2.99 -14.29 13.22
CA SER A 80 2.08 -15.43 13.39
C SER A 80 1.02 -15.50 12.30
N ASN A 81 0.84 -16.71 11.77
CA ASN A 81 -0.12 -17.05 10.71
C ASN A 81 0.06 -16.29 9.38
N ILE A 82 1.28 -15.80 9.10
CA ILE A 82 1.69 -15.25 7.82
C ILE A 82 3.06 -15.84 7.49
N PRO A 83 3.17 -16.80 6.55
CA PRO A 83 4.43 -17.46 6.22
C PRO A 83 5.52 -16.47 5.76
N TYR A 84 5.16 -15.54 4.88
CA TYR A 84 6.02 -14.45 4.44
C TYR A 84 5.20 -13.28 3.88
N LEU A 85 5.85 -12.12 3.79
CA LEU A 85 5.30 -10.88 3.27
C LEU A 85 6.25 -10.30 2.21
N VAL A 86 5.70 -9.99 1.04
CA VAL A 86 6.41 -9.28 -0.03
C VAL A 86 5.80 -7.90 -0.19
N ASN A 87 6.63 -6.86 -0.12
CA ASN A 87 6.25 -5.49 -0.43
C ASN A 87 6.83 -5.07 -1.78
N VAL A 88 5.97 -4.55 -2.65
CA VAL A 88 6.35 -3.96 -3.94
C VAL A 88 5.84 -2.53 -3.99
N ASN A 89 6.74 -1.59 -4.21
CA ASN A 89 6.39 -0.21 -4.51
C ASN A 89 6.90 0.19 -5.88
N VAL A 90 6.03 0.80 -6.69
CA VAL A 90 6.41 1.39 -7.97
C VAL A 90 6.32 2.90 -7.91
N ASP A 91 7.44 3.58 -8.15
CA ASP A 91 7.50 5.04 -8.26
C ASP A 91 8.46 5.47 -9.37
N SER A 92 7.95 6.23 -10.34
CA SER A 92 8.75 6.75 -11.46
C SER A 92 9.72 7.86 -11.05
N SER A 93 9.56 8.45 -9.86
CA SER A 93 10.48 9.47 -9.34
C SER A 93 11.85 8.89 -8.99
N ASN A 94 11.92 7.58 -8.75
CA ASN A 94 13.06 6.89 -8.13
C ASN A 94 13.43 7.42 -6.73
N ASP A 95 12.50 8.15 -6.09
CA ASP A 95 12.60 8.69 -4.74
C ASP A 95 11.62 7.93 -3.84
N PHE A 96 12.11 6.80 -3.32
CA PHE A 96 11.31 5.86 -2.55
C PHE A 96 11.28 6.23 -1.07
N ILE A 97 10.16 6.80 -0.62
CA ILE A 97 9.96 7.08 0.81
C ILE A 97 10.00 5.79 1.64
N PHE A 98 10.57 5.87 2.84
CA PHE A 98 10.77 4.75 3.77
C PHE A 98 11.69 3.64 3.27
N LYS A 99 12.39 3.80 2.14
CA LYS A 99 13.24 2.74 1.58
C LYS A 99 14.25 2.18 2.58
N ASP A 100 15.07 3.04 3.17
CA ASP A 100 16.10 2.61 4.12
C ASP A 100 15.50 1.98 5.37
N GLU A 101 14.40 2.55 5.88
CA GLU A 101 13.67 2.00 7.03
C GLU A 101 13.18 0.57 6.75
N LEU A 102 12.51 0.37 5.61
CA LEU A 102 11.88 -0.90 5.27
C LEU A 102 12.90 -1.94 4.81
N ASP A 103 13.94 -1.54 4.08
CA ASP A 103 15.01 -2.45 3.65
C ASP A 103 15.75 -3.04 4.85
N ASN A 104 16.02 -2.22 5.88
CA ASN A 104 16.67 -2.66 7.13
C ASN A 104 15.86 -3.69 7.93
N LEU A 105 14.56 -3.84 7.66
CA LEU A 105 13.71 -4.85 8.29
C LEU A 105 13.67 -6.18 7.52
N SER A 106 14.23 -6.22 6.31
CA SER A 106 14.13 -7.38 5.40
C SER A 106 14.85 -8.60 5.97
N ASP A 107 14.24 -9.77 5.82
CA ASP A 107 14.81 -11.05 6.23
C ASP A 107 14.30 -12.18 5.32
N GLU A 108 14.35 -13.44 5.76
CA GLU A 108 13.86 -14.58 4.98
C GLU A 108 12.34 -14.56 4.76
N THR A 109 11.60 -13.94 5.67
CA THR A 109 10.13 -13.88 5.69
C THR A 109 9.57 -12.54 5.21
N TYR A 110 10.42 -11.51 5.07
CA TYR A 110 10.04 -10.19 4.59
C TYR A 110 10.97 -9.70 3.48
N LYS A 111 10.42 -9.36 2.31
CA LYS A 111 11.17 -8.83 1.17
C LYS A 111 10.57 -7.52 0.65
N ASN A 112 11.44 -6.64 0.17
CA ASN A 112 11.09 -5.37 -0.47
C ASN A 112 11.55 -5.32 -1.92
N TYR A 113 10.70 -4.79 -2.79
CA TYR A 113 10.99 -4.52 -4.19
C TYR A 113 10.60 -3.08 -4.52
N TRP A 114 11.59 -2.32 -4.99
CA TRP A 114 11.45 -0.91 -5.36
C TRP A 114 11.62 -0.77 -6.86
N LEU A 115 10.53 -0.45 -7.56
CA LEU A 115 10.46 -0.51 -9.01
C LEU A 115 10.25 0.90 -9.58
N ASN A 116 10.99 1.25 -10.62
CA ASN A 116 10.98 2.61 -11.17
C ASN A 116 9.99 2.80 -12.34
N SER A 117 9.25 1.77 -12.74
CA SER A 117 8.30 1.86 -13.85
C SER A 117 7.18 0.85 -13.76
N ARG A 118 6.01 1.20 -14.32
CA ARG A 118 4.86 0.29 -14.45
C ARG A 118 5.20 -0.96 -15.27
N LYS A 119 6.06 -0.83 -16.28
CA LYS A 119 6.49 -1.97 -17.10
C LYS A 119 7.18 -3.03 -16.24
N VAL A 120 8.17 -2.61 -15.44
CA VAL A 120 8.90 -3.51 -14.54
C VAL A 120 7.96 -4.06 -13.46
N PHE A 121 7.05 -3.23 -12.93
CA PHE A 121 6.03 -3.67 -12.00
C PHE A 121 5.18 -4.83 -12.53
N TYR A 122 4.68 -4.74 -13.75
CA TYR A 122 3.87 -5.84 -14.31
C TYR A 122 4.72 -7.08 -14.61
N THR A 123 5.99 -6.93 -14.98
CA THR A 123 6.90 -8.09 -15.08
C THR A 123 7.09 -8.79 -13.73
N GLU A 124 7.25 -8.04 -12.65
CA GLU A 124 7.37 -8.60 -11.29
C GLU A 124 6.05 -9.24 -10.83
N LEU A 125 4.91 -8.62 -11.15
CA LEU A 125 3.58 -9.15 -10.81
C LEU A 125 3.37 -10.55 -11.41
N GLU A 126 3.84 -10.80 -12.63
CA GLU A 126 3.78 -12.12 -13.26
C GLU A 126 4.51 -13.20 -12.43
N GLN A 127 5.63 -12.86 -11.79
CA GLN A 127 6.34 -13.77 -10.89
C GLN A 127 5.58 -13.96 -9.58
N LEU A 128 5.05 -12.89 -9.00
CA LEU A 128 4.29 -12.93 -7.76
C LEU A 128 2.96 -13.67 -7.87
N THR A 129 2.40 -13.82 -9.07
CA THR A 129 1.22 -14.67 -9.30
C THR A 129 1.53 -16.17 -9.34
N GLN A 130 2.81 -16.56 -9.35
CA GLN A 130 3.23 -17.96 -9.19
C GLN A 130 3.26 -18.41 -7.73
N ILE A 131 3.16 -17.46 -6.79
CA ILE A 131 3.04 -17.77 -5.36
C ILE A 131 1.72 -18.48 -5.11
N ASP A 132 1.78 -19.56 -4.33
CA ASP A 132 0.58 -20.31 -3.97
C ASP A 132 -0.30 -19.53 -2.99
N ASN A 133 -1.56 -19.34 -3.39
CA ASN A 133 -2.66 -18.80 -2.59
C ASN A 133 -2.36 -17.52 -1.75
N PRO A 134 -1.75 -16.46 -2.29
CA PRO A 134 -1.46 -15.23 -1.55
C PRO A 134 -2.71 -14.37 -1.34
N ILE A 135 -2.64 -13.41 -0.41
CA ILE A 135 -3.58 -12.30 -0.27
C ILE A 135 -2.89 -11.01 -0.73
N TYR A 136 -3.52 -10.30 -1.67
CA TYR A 136 -2.99 -9.07 -2.26
C TYR A 136 -3.60 -7.84 -1.58
N TYR A 137 -2.78 -6.84 -1.27
CA TYR A 137 -3.21 -5.52 -0.83
C TYR A 137 -2.79 -4.50 -1.88
N ILE A 138 -3.71 -3.68 -2.37
CA ILE A 138 -3.42 -2.77 -3.49
C ILE A 138 -3.72 -1.32 -3.10
N VAL A 139 -2.73 -0.43 -3.22
CA VAL A 139 -2.87 1.00 -2.94
C VAL A 139 -2.19 1.84 -4.02
N GLY A 140 -2.94 2.71 -4.69
CA GLY A 140 -2.40 3.59 -5.72
C GLY A 140 -3.46 4.49 -6.33
N SER A 141 -3.23 4.97 -7.56
CA SER A 141 -4.28 5.65 -8.33
C SER A 141 -5.37 4.67 -8.72
N TYR A 142 -6.54 5.21 -9.10
CA TYR A 142 -7.66 4.39 -9.55
C TYR A 142 -7.26 3.49 -10.73
N GLU A 143 -6.55 4.04 -11.73
CA GLU A 143 -6.09 3.32 -12.91
C GLU A 143 -5.11 2.20 -12.53
N PHE A 144 -4.16 2.49 -11.63
CA PHE A 144 -3.22 1.47 -11.15
C PHE A 144 -3.94 0.32 -10.46
N ILE A 145 -4.91 0.62 -9.58
CA ILE A 145 -5.69 -0.40 -8.88
C ILE A 145 -6.50 -1.22 -9.90
N LYS A 146 -7.19 -0.56 -10.84
CA LYS A 146 -8.01 -1.22 -11.86
C LYS A 146 -7.18 -2.15 -12.75
N GLU A 147 -6.08 -1.66 -13.31
CA GLU A 147 -5.19 -2.46 -14.17
C GLU A 147 -4.59 -3.66 -13.39
N THR A 148 -4.18 -3.45 -12.14
CA THR A 148 -3.64 -4.53 -11.29
C THR A 148 -4.69 -5.59 -11.01
N ILE A 149 -5.93 -5.22 -10.68
CA ILE A 149 -7.04 -6.18 -10.49
C ILE A 149 -7.29 -6.97 -11.78
N GLN A 150 -7.31 -6.30 -12.94
CA GLN A 150 -7.53 -6.97 -14.23
C GLN A 150 -6.43 -8.00 -14.53
N ASN A 151 -5.17 -7.67 -14.26
CA ASN A 151 -4.07 -8.61 -14.38
C ASN A 151 -4.22 -9.80 -13.40
N LEU A 152 -4.50 -9.53 -12.12
CA LEU A 152 -4.71 -10.60 -11.13
C LEU A 152 -5.90 -11.51 -11.50
N LYS A 153 -7.01 -10.94 -11.98
CA LYS A 153 -8.18 -11.70 -12.47
C LYS A 153 -7.82 -12.60 -13.65
N SER A 154 -7.03 -12.12 -14.61
CA SER A 154 -6.60 -12.95 -15.76
C SER A 154 -5.69 -14.12 -15.35
N LYS A 155 -5.15 -14.06 -14.12
CA LYS A 155 -4.38 -15.12 -13.46
C LYS A 155 -5.20 -15.95 -12.47
N ASN A 156 -6.53 -15.85 -12.52
CA ASN A 156 -7.47 -16.59 -11.66
C ASN A 156 -7.35 -16.28 -10.15
N VAL A 157 -6.85 -15.09 -9.78
CA VAL A 157 -6.88 -14.64 -8.38
C VAL A 157 -8.32 -14.27 -8.01
N ASN A 158 -8.82 -14.85 -6.91
CA ASN A 158 -10.15 -14.55 -6.42
C ASN A 158 -10.25 -13.13 -5.87
N ILE A 159 -11.36 -12.44 -6.17
CA ILE A 159 -11.63 -11.09 -5.65
C ILE A 159 -11.60 -11.04 -4.12
N SER A 160 -12.02 -12.12 -3.44
CA SER A 160 -11.97 -12.22 -1.98
C SER A 160 -10.56 -12.13 -1.39
N ASP A 161 -9.53 -12.41 -2.20
CA ASP A 161 -8.12 -12.39 -1.83
C ASP A 161 -7.45 -11.06 -2.16
N ILE A 162 -8.20 -10.08 -2.67
CA ILE A 162 -7.74 -8.73 -2.97
C ILE A 162 -8.33 -7.75 -1.96
N VAL A 163 -7.46 -7.04 -1.24
CA VAL A 163 -7.80 -6.04 -0.21
C VAL A 163 -7.46 -4.64 -0.72
N ILE A 164 -8.44 -3.75 -0.68
CA ILE A 164 -8.31 -2.38 -1.21
C ILE A 164 -8.99 -1.42 -0.24
N ASP A 165 -8.33 -0.31 0.06
CA ASP A 165 -8.87 0.76 0.91
C ASP A 165 -9.71 1.76 0.11
N GLN A 166 -10.87 1.30 -0.36
CA GLN A 166 -11.80 2.12 -1.14
C GLN A 166 -13.22 1.99 -0.61
N LYS A 167 -14.06 2.99 -0.91
CA LYS A 167 -15.49 2.94 -0.59
C LYS A 167 -16.19 1.82 -1.35
N ASP A 168 -17.28 1.30 -0.81
CA ASP A 168 -17.99 0.15 -1.39
C ASP A 168 -18.49 0.44 -2.81
N GLU A 169 -18.91 1.68 -3.11
CA GLU A 169 -19.33 2.05 -4.46
C GLU A 169 -18.20 1.94 -5.48
N VAL A 170 -16.97 2.31 -5.07
CA VAL A 170 -15.76 2.21 -5.90
C VAL A 170 -15.33 0.75 -6.06
N LEU A 171 -15.41 -0.05 -5.00
CA LEU A 171 -15.11 -1.48 -5.06
C LEU A 171 -16.05 -2.20 -6.02
N ASN A 172 -17.35 -1.90 -5.99
CA ASN A 172 -18.33 -2.48 -6.91
C ASN A 172 -18.00 -2.14 -8.37
N GLN A 173 -17.52 -0.93 -8.65
CA GLN A 173 -17.07 -0.55 -10.00
C GLN A 173 -15.79 -1.28 -10.41
N LEU A 174 -14.81 -1.39 -9.52
CA LEU A 174 -13.54 -2.06 -9.78
C LEU A 174 -13.70 -3.57 -10.00
N PHE A 175 -14.61 -4.21 -9.27
CA PHE A 175 -14.83 -5.65 -9.33
C PHE A 175 -15.90 -6.07 -10.34
N GLY A 176 -16.87 -5.21 -10.64
CA GLY A 176 -17.88 -5.43 -11.68
C GLY A 176 -17.39 -5.16 -13.10
N ALA A 177 -16.21 -4.54 -13.25
CA ALA A 177 -15.52 -4.33 -14.52
C ALA A 177 -14.59 -5.49 -14.93
#